data_AF-A0A7S2CL42-F1
#
_entry.id   AF-A0A7S2CL42-F1
#
_cell.length_a   1.000
_cell.length_b   1.000
_cell.length_c   1.000
_cell.angle_alpha   90.00
_cell.angle_beta   90.00
_cell.angle_gamma   90.00
#
_symmetry.space_group_name_H-M   'P 1'
#
loop_
_entity.id
_entity.type
_entity.pdbx_description
1 polymer ?
#
loop_
_entity_poly.entity_id
_entity_poly.type
_entity_poly.pdbx_seq_one_letter_code
_entity_poly.pdbx_strand_id
1 'polypeptide(L)'
;LKTAIEQIMVAMPREEANHSACRTLANLGVLFQRRYYTDFNVDLKKIKLRDPLPILCEMPEIYNRTKVKPACFEALHRLHAIRKANRLSELAQHNMFPEVRQLLQVESKYGESVSVMDMYGVVNLKQLGSTSSNNGLLKTSADGSVVNNGSMVN
;
A
#
# COMPACT_ATOMS: atom_id res chain seq x y z
N LEU A 1 -6.16 -22.75 9.81
CA LEU A 1 -7.05 -21.64 9.36
C LEU A 1 -7.48 -20.76 10.54
N LYS A 2 -7.99 -21.30 11.65
CA LYS A 2 -8.26 -20.53 12.89
C LYS A 2 -7.07 -19.68 13.35
N THR A 3 -5.87 -20.26 13.37
CA THR A 3 -4.63 -19.60 13.81
C THR A 3 -4.23 -18.36 13.01
N ALA A 4 -4.48 -18.33 11.70
CA ALA A 4 -4.07 -17.19 10.87
C ALA A 4 -5.02 -15.98 11.04
N ILE A 5 -6.32 -16.25 11.17
CA ILE A 5 -7.31 -15.20 11.46
C ILE A 5 -7.11 -14.66 12.87
N GLU A 6 -6.82 -15.53 13.84
CA GLU A 6 -6.47 -15.11 15.21
C GLU A 6 -5.24 -14.18 15.22
N GLN A 7 -4.20 -14.50 14.44
CA GLN A 7 -3.04 -13.61 14.29
C GLN A 7 -3.39 -12.25 13.66
N ILE A 8 -4.25 -12.23 12.64
CA ILE A 8 -4.70 -10.97 12.02
C ILE A 8 -5.54 -10.15 13.01
N MET A 9 -6.40 -10.79 13.81
CA MET A 9 -7.20 -10.13 14.82
C MET A 9 -6.35 -9.55 15.96
N VAL A 10 -5.22 -10.19 16.30
CA VAL A 10 -4.23 -9.65 17.26
C VAL A 10 -3.45 -8.49 16.64
N ALA A 11 -3.06 -8.57 15.36
CA ALA A 11 -2.34 -7.52 14.67
C ALA A 11 -3.21 -6.28 14.37
N MET A 12 -4.52 -6.47 14.23
CA MET A 12 -5.50 -5.42 13.99
C MET A 12 -6.65 -5.55 15.00
N PRO A 13 -6.40 -5.19 16.28
CA PRO A 13 -7.43 -5.25 17.31
C PRO A 13 -8.58 -4.31 16.92
N ARG A 14 -9.81 -4.79 17.05
CA ARG A 14 -11.00 -3.96 16.82
C ARG A 14 -11.18 -3.05 18.03
N GLU A 15 -10.52 -1.90 18.01
CA GLU A 15 -10.59 -0.91 19.11
C GLU A 15 -11.93 -0.16 19.12
N GLU A 16 -12.53 0.06 17.95
CA GLU A 16 -13.78 0.81 17.82
C GLU A 16 -14.82 0.12 16.90
N ALA A 17 -16.07 0.58 17.00
CA ALA A 17 -17.10 0.22 16.03
C ALA A 17 -16.73 0.78 14.64
N ASN A 18 -17.24 0.13 13.58
CA ASN A 18 -16.96 0.56 12.21
C ASN A 18 -17.36 2.02 12.01
N HIS A 19 -16.40 2.86 11.63
CA HIS A 19 -16.61 4.28 11.36
C HIS A 19 -16.23 4.61 9.91
N SER A 20 -16.45 5.85 9.48
CA SER A 20 -16.28 6.26 8.08
C SER A 20 -14.85 6.17 7.56
N ALA A 21 -13.85 6.25 8.44
CA ALA A 21 -12.43 6.22 8.08
C ALA A 21 -11.81 4.82 8.17
N CYS A 22 -12.36 3.92 9.01
CA CYS A 22 -11.91 2.54 9.11
C CYS A 22 -13.09 1.59 9.38
N ARG A 23 -13.21 0.57 8.53
CA ARG A 23 -14.21 -0.49 8.67
C ARG A 23 -13.59 -1.84 8.41
N THR A 24 -13.72 -2.74 9.37
CA THR A 24 -13.27 -4.13 9.26
C THR A 24 -14.49 -5.04 9.17
N LEU A 25 -14.59 -5.80 8.08
CA LEU A 25 -15.63 -6.80 7.86
C LEU A 25 -15.00 -8.19 7.95
N ALA A 26 -15.43 -8.99 8.93
CA ALA A 26 -14.99 -10.37 9.10
C ALA A 26 -16.20 -11.30 9.13
N ASN A 27 -16.17 -12.36 8.33
CA ASN A 27 -17.13 -13.45 8.41
C ASN A 27 -16.38 -14.77 8.63
N LEU A 28 -16.42 -15.27 9.86
CA LEU A 28 -15.71 -16.49 10.27
C LEU A 28 -16.35 -17.77 9.70
N GLY A 29 -17.58 -17.69 9.20
CA GLY A 29 -18.27 -18.78 8.51
C GLY A 29 -17.97 -18.84 7.01
N VAL A 30 -17.34 -17.80 6.44
CA VAL A 30 -16.85 -17.83 5.05
C VAL A 30 -15.51 -18.55 5.06
N LEU A 31 -15.59 -19.88 5.01
CA LEU A 31 -14.46 -20.74 4.73
C LEU A 31 -14.37 -20.93 3.22
N PHE A 32 -13.22 -20.65 2.63
CA PHE A 32 -13.01 -20.93 1.21
C PHE A 32 -12.86 -22.44 1.01
N GLN A 33 -13.76 -23.04 0.24
CA GLN A 33 -13.72 -24.46 -0.10
C GLN A 33 -12.48 -24.82 -0.93
N ARG A 34 -11.94 -23.84 -1.67
CA ARG A 34 -10.70 -23.95 -2.43
C ARG A 34 -9.91 -22.65 -2.31
N ARG A 35 -8.64 -22.73 -1.94
CA ARG A 35 -7.72 -21.59 -1.98
C ARG A 35 -7.33 -21.36 -3.44
N TYR A 36 -7.71 -20.20 -4.01
CA TYR A 36 -7.28 -19.81 -5.36
C TYR A 36 -5.83 -19.32 -5.42
N TYR A 37 -5.20 -19.11 -4.25
CA TYR A 37 -3.77 -18.85 -4.14
C TYR A 37 -3.00 -20.17 -4.19
N THR A 38 -1.93 -20.22 -4.97
CA THR A 38 -1.01 -21.37 -5.03
C THR A 38 -0.27 -21.56 -3.71
N ASP A 39 0.18 -22.78 -3.43
CA ASP A 39 0.83 -23.20 -2.17
C ASP A 39 2.07 -22.38 -1.77
N PHE A 40 2.65 -21.63 -2.71
CA PHE A 40 3.85 -20.81 -2.53
C PHE A 40 3.62 -19.40 -1.96
N ASN A 41 2.43 -19.06 -1.44
CA ASN A 41 2.13 -17.69 -0.98
C ASN A 41 2.56 -16.63 -2.02
N VAL A 42 2.01 -16.72 -3.23
CA VAL A 42 2.31 -15.72 -4.28
C VAL A 42 2.02 -14.34 -3.72
N ASP A 43 3.07 -13.53 -3.68
CA ASP A 43 3.01 -12.18 -3.15
C ASP A 43 2.01 -11.38 -3.99
N LEU A 44 1.03 -10.78 -3.32
CA LEU A 44 -0.01 -10.03 -4.00
C LEU A 44 0.59 -8.71 -4.48
N LYS A 45 0.35 -8.37 -5.75
CA LYS A 45 0.81 -7.10 -6.29
C LYS A 45 0.14 -5.94 -5.54
N LYS A 46 0.94 -5.18 -4.78
CA LYS A 46 0.50 -3.98 -4.08
C LYS A 46 0.48 -2.80 -5.07
N ILE A 47 -0.64 -2.10 -5.17
CA ILE A 47 -0.79 -0.90 -5.99
C ILE A 47 -1.09 0.26 -5.04
N LYS A 48 -0.19 1.24 -4.97
CA LYS A 48 -0.41 2.49 -4.24
C LYS A 48 -0.90 3.55 -5.21
N LEU A 49 -1.95 4.27 -4.85
CA LEU A 49 -2.45 5.40 -5.62
C LEU A 49 -1.78 6.69 -5.13
N ARG A 50 -1.49 7.62 -6.06
CA ARG A 50 -0.93 8.93 -5.76
C ARG A 50 -1.83 9.77 -4.87
N ASP A 51 -3.13 9.74 -5.15
CA ASP A 51 -4.15 10.45 -4.40
C ASP A 51 -5.18 9.45 -3.85
N PRO A 52 -5.82 9.75 -2.71
CA PRO A 52 -6.92 8.95 -2.19
C PRO A 52 -8.00 8.70 -3.24
N LEU A 53 -8.48 7.46 -3.31
CA LEU A 53 -9.51 7.05 -4.27
C LEU A 53 -10.75 7.99 -4.33
N PRO A 54 -11.29 8.52 -3.21
CA PRO A 54 -12.41 9.45 -3.26
C PRO A 54 -12.08 10.74 -4.02
N ILE A 55 -10.87 11.28 -3.80
CA ILE A 55 -10.39 12.51 -4.45
C ILE A 55 -10.23 12.25 -5.95
N LEU A 56 -9.62 11.12 -6.33
CA LEU A 56 -9.49 10.73 -7.73
C LEU A 56 -10.85 10.60 -8.44
N CYS A 57 -11.87 10.08 -7.76
CA CYS A 57 -13.21 9.94 -8.32
C CYS A 57 -13.97 11.27 -8.51
N GLU A 58 -13.56 12.32 -7.80
CA GLU A 58 -14.16 13.66 -7.90
C GLU A 58 -13.46 14.52 -8.97
N MET A 59 -12.26 14.14 -9.41
CA MET A 59 -11.53 14.88 -10.44
C MET A 59 -12.29 14.85 -11.78
N PRO A 60 -12.55 15.99 -12.41
CA PRO A 60 -13.27 16.03 -13.70
C PRO A 60 -12.50 15.32 -14.82
N GLU A 61 -11.18 15.21 -14.69
CA GLU A 61 -10.32 14.58 -15.69
C GLU A 61 -10.62 13.08 -15.90
N ILE A 62 -11.07 12.37 -14.86
CA ILE A 62 -11.34 10.93 -14.97
C ILE A 62 -12.53 10.61 -15.87
N TYR A 63 -13.44 11.57 -16.07
CA TYR A 63 -14.61 11.43 -16.93
C TYR A 63 -14.31 11.75 -18.40
N ASN A 64 -13.14 12.32 -18.68
CA ASN A 64 -12.74 12.63 -20.05
C ASN A 64 -12.16 11.38 -20.74
N ARG A 65 -12.93 10.82 -21.68
CA ARG A 65 -12.55 9.64 -22.46
C ARG A 65 -11.32 9.83 -23.35
N THR A 66 -10.92 11.06 -23.66
CA THR A 66 -9.68 11.32 -24.41
C THR A 66 -8.45 11.27 -23.51
N LYS A 67 -8.60 11.67 -22.24
CA LYS A 67 -7.51 11.63 -21.25
C LYS A 67 -7.39 10.28 -20.58
N VAL A 68 -8.49 9.57 -20.33
CA VAL A 68 -8.51 8.34 -19.55
C VAL A 68 -9.10 7.19 -20.35
N LYS A 69 -8.36 6.08 -20.41
CA LYS A 69 -8.84 4.86 -21.06
C LYS A 69 -10.10 4.35 -20.34
N PRO A 70 -11.11 3.84 -21.06
CA PRO A 70 -12.35 3.33 -20.45
C PRO A 70 -12.11 2.29 -19.36
N ALA A 71 -11.13 1.40 -19.57
CA ALA A 71 -10.76 0.37 -18.59
C ALA A 71 -10.23 0.96 -17.26
N CYS A 72 -9.54 2.10 -17.30
CA CYS A 72 -9.04 2.79 -16.11
C CYS A 72 -10.18 3.49 -15.35
N PHE A 73 -11.11 4.12 -16.06
CA PHE A 73 -12.30 4.71 -15.45
C PHE A 73 -13.17 3.65 -14.76
N GLU A 74 -13.44 2.56 -15.47
CA GLU A 74 -14.22 1.42 -14.96
C GLU A 74 -13.57 0.82 -13.70
N ALA A 75 -12.24 0.69 -13.69
CA ALA A 75 -11.48 0.23 -12.53
C ALA A 75 -11.70 1.13 -11.30
N LEU A 76 -11.53 2.46 -11.47
CA LEU A 76 -11.68 3.42 -10.38
C LEU A 76 -13.11 3.42 -9.84
N HIS A 77 -14.10 3.35 -10.73
CA HIS A 77 -15.50 3.27 -10.35
C HIS A 77 -15.80 1.99 -9.54
N ARG A 78 -15.32 0.84 -10.00
CA ARG A 78 -15.44 -0.46 -9.30
C ARG A 78 -14.76 -0.43 -7.94
N LEU A 79 -13.53 0.08 -7.85
CA LEU A 79 -12.80 0.22 -6.59
C LEU A 79 -13.56 1.12 -5.60
N HIS A 80 -14.17 2.21 -6.08
CA HIS A 80 -14.96 3.10 -5.25
C HIS A 80 -16.26 2.44 -4.76
N ALA A 81 -16.91 1.66 -5.62
CA ALA A 81 -18.07 0.85 -5.24
C ALA A 81 -17.70 -0.19 -4.18
N ILE A 82 -16.57 -0.89 -4.35
CA ILE A 82 -16.05 -1.85 -3.38
C ILE A 82 -15.83 -1.18 -2.02
N ARG A 83 -15.25 0.03 -2.00
CA ARG A 83 -15.02 0.79 -0.77
C ARG A 83 -16.32 1.17 -0.05
N LYS A 84 -17.38 1.48 -0.80
CA LYS A 84 -18.68 1.90 -0.24
C LYS A 84 -19.56 0.73 0.19
N ALA A 85 -19.45 -0.43 -0.45
CA ALA A 85 -20.35 -1.55 -0.25
C ALA A 85 -20.25 -2.19 1.14
N ASN A 86 -21.40 -2.44 1.75
CA ASN A 86 -21.50 -3.08 3.07
C ASN A 86 -21.43 -4.62 2.99
N ARG A 87 -21.77 -5.19 1.83
CA ARG A 87 -21.82 -6.64 1.62
C ARG A 87 -21.09 -7.02 0.32
N LEU A 88 -20.12 -7.92 0.44
CA LEU A 88 -19.37 -8.44 -0.72
C LEU A 88 -20.26 -9.21 -1.70
N SER A 89 -21.35 -9.82 -1.22
CA SER A 89 -22.31 -10.54 -2.06
C SER A 89 -22.99 -9.63 -3.09
N GLU A 90 -23.30 -8.39 -2.70
CA GLU A 90 -23.94 -7.41 -3.61
C GLU A 90 -22.97 -7.05 -4.74
N LEU A 91 -21.70 -6.81 -4.43
CA LEU A 91 -20.67 -6.54 -5.43
C LEU A 91 -20.48 -7.71 -6.40
N ALA A 92 -20.53 -8.94 -5.89
CA ALA A 92 -20.40 -10.15 -6.70
C ALA A 92 -21.57 -10.30 -7.67
N GLN A 93 -22.80 -10.08 -7.22
CA GLN A 93 -24.00 -10.15 -8.06
C GLN A 93 -23.99 -9.08 -9.17
N HIS A 94 -23.40 -7.92 -8.90
CA HIS A 94 -23.31 -6.81 -9.85
C HIS A 94 -22.01 -6.80 -10.68
N ASN A 95 -21.16 -7.83 -10.60
CA ASN A 95 -19.87 -7.89 -11.31
C ASN A 95 -18.98 -6.65 -11.07
N MET A 96 -19.00 -6.10 -9.86
CA MET A 96 -18.29 -4.86 -9.50
C MET A 96 -16.81 -5.09 -9.16
N PHE A 97 -16.26 -6.28 -9.42
CA PHE A 97 -14.84 -6.55 -9.23
C PHE A 97 -14.04 -6.14 -10.47
N PRO A 98 -12.92 -5.41 -10.30
CA PRO A 98 -12.07 -5.03 -11.41
C PRO A 98 -11.28 -6.23 -11.95
N GLU A 99 -11.03 -6.23 -13.25
CA GLU A 99 -10.14 -7.18 -13.90
C GLU A 99 -8.67 -6.78 -13.75
N VAL A 100 -7.76 -7.75 -13.88
CA VAL A 100 -6.31 -7.52 -13.80
C VAL A 100 -5.85 -6.44 -14.79
N ARG A 101 -6.34 -6.48 -16.05
CA ARG A 101 -5.96 -5.50 -17.07
C ARG A 101 -6.39 -4.07 -16.70
N GLN A 102 -7.51 -3.95 -16.01
CA GLN A 102 -8.04 -2.67 -15.54
C GLN A 102 -7.15 -2.10 -14.43
N LEU A 103 -6.76 -2.94 -13.46
CA LEU A 103 -5.86 -2.56 -12.36
C LEU A 103 -4.47 -2.12 -12.85
N LEU A 104 -3.91 -2.80 -13.86
CA LEU A 104 -2.61 -2.42 -14.45
C LEU A 104 -2.65 -1.03 -15.11
N GLN A 105 -3.81 -0.63 -15.67
CA GLN A 105 -3.95 0.72 -16.24
C GLN A 105 -4.07 1.79 -15.15
N VAL A 106 -4.75 1.49 -14.05
CA VAL A 106 -4.83 2.40 -12.90
C VAL A 106 -3.45 2.62 -12.31
N GLU A 107 -2.70 1.55 -12.08
CA GLU A 107 -1.31 1.62 -11.62
C GLU A 107 -0.45 2.47 -12.56
N SER A 108 -0.54 2.25 -13.87
CA SER A 108 0.27 2.99 -14.85
C SER A 108 -0.02 4.50 -14.87
N LYS A 109 -1.25 4.92 -14.56
CA LYS A 109 -1.68 6.32 -14.70
C LYS A 109 -1.75 7.09 -13.38
N TYR A 110 -2.24 6.43 -12.32
CA TYR A 110 -2.49 7.01 -10.99
C TYR A 110 -1.66 6.34 -9.90
N GLY A 111 -0.78 5.39 -10.26
CA GLY A 111 0.10 4.74 -9.32
C GLY A 111 1.18 5.66 -8.78
N GLU A 112 1.63 5.33 -7.57
CA GLU A 112 2.82 5.87 -6.93
C GLU A 112 3.74 4.71 -6.51
N SER A 113 5.04 4.98 -6.38
CA SER A 113 6.00 4.03 -5.83
C SER A 113 5.60 3.59 -4.42
N VAL A 114 5.58 2.28 -4.19
CA VAL A 114 5.35 1.69 -2.87
C VAL A 114 6.64 1.81 -2.06
N SER A 115 6.60 2.56 -0.95
CA SER A 115 7.76 2.70 -0.05
C SER A 115 7.90 1.49 0.88
N VAL A 116 9.07 1.34 1.52
CA VAL A 116 9.29 0.32 2.57
C VAL A 116 8.29 0.49 3.72
N MET A 117 7.94 1.72 4.06
CA MET A 117 6.92 2.04 5.04
C MET A 117 5.53 1.56 4.61
N ASP A 118 5.19 1.66 3.32
CA ASP A 118 3.92 1.13 2.79
C ASP A 118 3.92 -0.40 2.75
N MET A 119 5.09 -1.03 2.60
CA MET A 119 5.22 -2.49 2.56
C MET A 119 5.10 -3.13 3.95
N TYR A 120 5.72 -2.53 4.96
CA TYR A 120 5.88 -3.12 6.30
C TYR A 120 5.17 -2.34 7.42
N GLY A 121 4.53 -1.20 7.11
CA GLY A 121 3.93 -0.32 8.11
C GLY A 121 4.96 0.45 8.93
N VAL A 122 4.49 1.08 10.02
CA VAL A 122 5.34 1.84 10.95
C VAL A 122 6.36 0.91 11.61
N VAL A 123 7.58 0.89 11.09
CA VAL A 123 8.73 0.38 11.85
C VAL A 123 8.83 1.26 13.09
N ASN A 124 8.66 0.65 14.27
CA ASN A 124 8.91 1.34 15.52
C ASN A 124 10.39 1.78 15.50
N LEU A 125 10.67 3.07 15.27
CA LEU A 125 12.04 3.60 15.24
C LEU A 125 12.80 3.35 16.56
N LYS A 126 12.10 2.96 17.64
CA LYS A 126 12.72 2.50 18.90
C LYS A 126 13.46 1.16 18.77
N GLN A 127 13.20 0.36 17.74
CA GLN A 127 13.93 -0.88 17.46
C GLN A 127 15.08 -0.69 16.45
N LEU A 128 15.19 0.49 15.83
CA LEU A 128 16.33 0.85 14.98
C LEU A 128 17.41 1.59 15.78
N GLY A 129 17.71 1.10 16.98
CA GLY A 129 18.79 1.61 17.82
C GLY A 129 19.92 0.58 17.92
N SER A 130 21.03 0.84 17.22
CA SER A 130 22.42 0.44 17.51
C SER A 130 23.23 -0.08 16.29
N THR A 131 23.48 0.79 15.32
CA THR A 131 24.82 0.84 14.72
C THR A 131 25.35 2.25 14.87
N SER A 132 25.93 2.47 16.05
CA SER A 132 26.87 3.55 16.28
C SER A 132 28.13 3.23 15.45
N SER A 133 28.42 4.05 14.44
CA SER A 133 29.77 4.27 13.95
C SER A 133 29.84 5.61 13.25
N ASN A 134 30.40 6.55 14.01
CA ASN A 134 31.18 7.72 13.59
C ASN A 134 31.39 7.85 12.07
N ASN A 135 30.96 8.97 11.51
CA ASN A 135 31.95 9.89 10.95
C ASN A 135 31.41 11.30 10.75
N GLY A 136 32.05 12.22 11.49
CA GLY A 136 32.76 13.32 10.87
C GLY A 136 31.93 14.29 10.04
N LEU A 137 31.33 15.25 10.74
CA LEU A 137 31.04 16.59 10.22
C LEU A 137 32.33 17.18 9.60
N LEU A 138 32.45 17.17 8.26
CA LEU A 138 33.35 18.08 7.56
C LEU A 138 32.52 19.05 6.73
N LYS A 139 32.41 20.26 7.28
CA LYS A 139 32.15 21.48 6.53
C LYS A 139 33.30 21.64 5.53
N THR A 140 33.00 21.73 4.24
CA THR A 140 33.92 22.30 3.26
C THR A 140 33.29 23.58 2.71
N SER A 141 33.67 24.69 3.35
CA SER A 141 33.65 25.99 2.70
C SER A 141 34.66 25.99 1.56
N ALA A 142 34.34 26.72 0.50
CA ALA A 142 35.19 26.93 -0.64
C ALA A 142 36.48 27.64 -0.24
N ASP A 143 37.57 26.90 -0.08
CA ASP A 143 38.88 27.28 -0.59
C ASP A 143 39.80 26.05 -0.63
N GLY A 144 40.57 25.92 -1.70
CA GLY A 144 41.37 24.73 -1.99
C GLY A 144 42.67 24.69 -1.20
N SER A 145 42.86 23.67 -0.36
CA SER A 145 44.17 23.10 -0.04
C SER A 145 44.02 21.80 0.76
N VAL A 146 44.46 20.69 0.16
CA VAL A 146 44.53 19.36 0.78
C VAL A 146 45.89 19.24 1.47
N VAL A 147 45.91 19.18 2.80
CA VAL A 147 47.08 18.78 3.59
C VAL A 147 46.85 17.39 4.15
N ASN A 148 47.54 16.42 3.56
CA ASN A 148 47.64 15.04 4.00
C ASN A 148 48.90 14.90 4.88
N ASN A 149 48.80 14.30 6.05
CA ASN A 149 49.95 13.69 6.74
C ASN A 149 49.45 12.68 7.78
N GLY A 150 49.49 11.40 7.42
CA GLY A 150 49.52 10.30 8.37
C GLY A 150 50.96 9.81 8.56
N SER A 151 51.39 9.65 9.82
CA SER A 151 52.17 8.48 10.24
C SER A 151 52.44 8.46 11.74
N MET A 152 52.57 7.21 12.21
CA MET A 152 52.76 6.71 13.57
C MET A 152 54.12 7.10 14.19
N VAL A 153 54.28 6.64 15.45
CA VAL A 153 55.46 6.52 16.33
C VAL A 153 55.81 7.79 17.10
N ASN A 154 55.98 7.78 18.43
CA ASN A 154 56.40 6.73 19.37
C ASN A 154 55.70 6.90 20.73
#